data_AF-M3D9V3-F1
#
_entry.id   AF-M3D9V3-F1
#
_cell.length_a   1.000
_cell.length_b   1.000
_cell.length_c   1.000
_cell.angle_alpha   90.00
_cell.angle_beta   90.00
_cell.angle_gamma   90.00
#
_symmetry.space_group_name_H-M   'P 1'
#
loop_
_entity.id
_entity.type
_entity.pdbx_description
1 polymer ?
#
loop_
_entity_poly.entity_id
_entity_poly.type
_entity_poly.pdbx_seq_one_letter_code
_entity_poly.pdbx_strand_id
1 'polypeptide(L)' 'LGAEDEALEGVEYRESLKPLLEDLPPREKRILLLRFFGNMTQSQIAQEVGISQMHVSRLLARTLAQLREKLLVEE' A
#
# COMPACT_ATOMS: atom_id res chain seq x y z
N LEU A 1 30.49 7.81 1.86
CA LEU A 1 30.22 6.66 0.98
C LEU A 1 28.96 5.94 1.48
N GLY A 2 27.79 6.58 1.39
CA GLY A 2 26.56 6.03 1.99
C GLY A 2 25.25 6.62 1.44
N ALA A 3 25.31 7.72 0.69
CA ALA A 3 24.14 8.27 0.01
C ALA A 3 23.74 7.50 -1.26
N GLU A 4 24.66 6.74 -1.85
CA GLU A 4 24.37 5.87 -3.00
C GLU A 4 23.63 4.60 -2.56
N ASP A 5 23.97 4.04 -1.39
CA ASP A 5 23.33 2.84 -0.82
C ASP A 5 21.87 3.08 -0.45
N GLU A 6 21.53 4.16 0.26
CA GLU A 6 20.14 4.45 0.65
C GLU A 6 19.23 4.71 -0.58
N ALA A 7 19.78 5.32 -1.63
CA ALA A 7 19.07 5.56 -2.88
C ALA A 7 18.86 4.26 -3.68
N LEU A 8 19.86 3.38 -3.69
CA LEU A 8 19.78 2.06 -4.33
C LEU A 8 18.81 1.14 -3.58
N GLU A 9 18.89 1.08 -2.25
CA GLU A 9 17.96 0.36 -1.39
C GLU A 9 16.52 0.86 -1.59
N GLY A 10 16.34 2.19 -1.64
CA GLY A 10 15.04 2.79 -1.93
C GLY A 10 14.50 2.49 -3.34
N VAL A 11 15.35 2.23 -4.33
CA VAL A 11 14.96 1.79 -5.67
C VAL A 11 14.60 0.31 -5.68
N GLU A 12 15.38 -0.54 -5.00
CA GLU A 12 15.12 -1.97 -4.85
C GLU A 12 13.77 -2.23 -4.19
N TYR A 13 13.47 -1.56 -3.07
CA TYR A 13 12.15 -1.64 -2.43
C TYR A 13 11.00 -1.15 -3.33
N ARG A 14 11.24 -0.16 -4.20
CA ARG A 14 10.22 0.34 -5.14
C ARG A 14 9.95 -0.65 -6.27
N GLU A 15 10.98 -1.28 -6.81
CA GLU A 15 10.85 -2.30 -7.86
C GLU A 15 10.17 -3.56 -7.31
N SER A 16 10.52 -4.03 -6.11
CA SER A 16 9.85 -5.16 -5.45
C SER A 16 8.40 -4.86 -5.05
N LEU A 17 8.07 -3.60 -4.69
CA LEU A 17 6.70 -3.24 -4.30
C LEU A 17 5.73 -3.20 -5.48
N LYS A 18 6.20 -2.84 -6.67
CA LYS A 18 5.36 -2.67 -7.86
C LYS A 18 4.56 -3.94 -8.25
N PRO A 19 5.16 -5.13 -8.41
CA PRO A 19 4.41 -6.36 -8.72
C PRO A 19 3.43 -6.71 -7.59
N LEU A 20 3.81 -6.48 -6.33
CA LEU A 20 2.93 -6.73 -5.18
C LEU A 20 1.67 -5.84 -5.20
N LEU A 21 1.80 -4.58 -5.64
CA LEU A 21 0.67 -3.67 -5.85
C LEU A 21 -0.20 -4.05 -7.07
N GLU A 22 0.38 -4.70 -8.08
CA GLU A 22 -0.33 -5.21 -9.25
C GLU A 22 -1.20 -6.42 -8.91
N ASP A 23 -0.74 -7.29 -8.00
CA ASP A 23 -1.46 -8.47 -7.52
C ASP A 23 -2.58 -8.17 -6.52
N LEU A 24 -2.68 -6.92 -6.04
CA LEU A 24 -3.72 -6.57 -5.07
C LEU A 24 -5.13 -6.68 -5.68
N PRO A 25 -6.11 -7.15 -4.89
CA PRO A 25 -7.51 -7.06 -5.29
C PRO A 25 -7.87 -5.62 -5.69
N PRO A 26 -8.64 -5.40 -6.78
CA PRO A 26 -8.90 -4.07 -7.31
C PRO A 26 -9.44 -3.07 -6.27
N ARG A 27 -10.24 -3.57 -5.33
CA ARG A 27 -10.80 -2.78 -4.23
C ARG A 27 -9.71 -2.27 -3.28
N GLU A 28 -8.77 -3.13 -2.89
CA GLU A 28 -7.68 -2.78 -1.99
C GLU A 28 -6.71 -1.82 -2.66
N LYS A 29 -6.38 -2.06 -3.94
CA LYS A 29 -5.59 -1.15 -4.77
C LYS A 29 -6.22 0.24 -4.87
N ARG A 30 -7.54 0.33 -5.13
CA ARG A 30 -8.28 1.60 -5.14
C ARG A 30 -8.22 2.32 -3.79
N ILE A 31 -8.42 1.60 -2.68
CA ILE A 31 -8.35 2.17 -1.33
C ILE A 31 -6.94 2.73 -1.03
N LEU A 32 -5.87 2.03 -1.42
CA LEU A 32 -4.50 2.53 -1.28
C LEU A 32 -4.27 3.79 -2.12
N LEU A 33 -4.71 3.79 -3.38
CA LEU A 33 -4.59 4.95 -4.26
C LEU A 33 -5.26 6.20 -3.66
N LEU A 34 -6.52 6.06 -3.23
CA LEU A 34 -7.24 7.17 -2.59
C LEU A 34 -6.56 7.63 -1.30
N ARG A 35 -5.99 6.70 -0.51
CA ARG A 35 -5.33 7.03 0.76
C ARG A 35 -4.01 7.76 0.57
N PHE A 36 -3.12 7.25 -0.26
CA PHE A 36 -1.72 7.69 -0.34
C PHE A 36 -1.46 8.68 -1.47
N PHE A 37 -2.21 8.59 -2.58
CA PHE A 37 -2.08 9.53 -3.70
C PHE A 37 -3.23 10.54 -3.73
N GLY A 38 -4.43 10.12 -3.36
CA GLY A 38 -5.60 11.00 -3.26
C GLY A 38 -5.66 11.83 -1.96
N ASN A 39 -4.75 11.60 -1.00
CA ASN A 39 -4.71 12.24 0.32
C ASN A 39 -6.05 12.16 1.09
N MET A 40 -6.89 11.18 0.79
CA MET A 40 -8.20 11.05 1.43
C MET A 40 -8.07 10.44 2.83
N THR A 41 -8.91 10.91 3.75
CA THR A 41 -9.12 10.28 5.05
C THR A 41 -9.89 8.97 4.90
N GLN A 42 -9.79 8.06 5.89
CA GLN A 42 -10.54 6.80 5.84
C GLN A 42 -12.06 7.02 5.80
N SER A 43 -12.58 8.10 6.39
CA SER A 43 -13.99 8.48 6.33
C SER A 43 -14.41 8.94 4.92
N GLN A 44 -13.58 9.74 4.24
CA GLN A 44 -13.84 10.15 2.86
C GLN A 44 -13.76 8.94 1.90
N ILE A 45 -12.79 8.05 2.11
CA ILE A 45 -12.69 6.79 1.34
C ILE A 45 -13.94 5.93 1.59
N ALA A 46 -14.38 5.79 2.84
CA ALA A 46 -15.58 5.05 3.17
C ALA A 46 -16.83 5.52 2.42
N GLN A 47 -17.00 6.85 2.32
CA GLN A 47 -18.07 7.46 1.52
C GLN A 47 -17.90 7.15 0.03
N GLU A 48 -16.70 7.31 -0.51
CA GLU A 48 -16.37 7.08 -1.93
C GLU A 48 -16.55 5.61 -2.37
N VAL A 49 -16.21 4.64 -1.53
CA VAL A 49 -16.28 3.19 -1.86
C VAL A 49 -17.52 2.50 -1.29
N GLY A 50 -18.42 3.24 -0.62
CA GLY A 50 -19.70 2.73 -0.12
C GLY A 50 -19.59 1.68 1.00
N ILE A 51 -18.65 1.83 1.93
CA ILE A 51 -18.51 0.98 3.13
C ILE A 51 -18.22 1.80 4.38
N SER A 52 -18.30 1.19 5.56
CA SER A 52 -17.95 1.88 6.80
C SER A 52 -16.45 2.22 6.88
N GLN A 53 -16.13 3.32 7.57
CA GLN A 53 -14.73 3.72 7.85
C GLN A 53 -13.97 2.62 8.59
N MET A 54 -14.64 1.88 9.48
CA MET A 54 -14.03 0.74 10.17
C MET A 54 -13.68 -0.40 9.21
N HIS A 55 -14.50 -0.66 8.18
CA HIS A 55 -14.16 -1.63 7.15
C HIS A 55 -12.96 -1.15 6.30
N VAL A 56 -12.92 0.12 5.92
CA VAL A 56 -11.75 0.72 5.24
C VAL A 56 -10.49 0.57 6.08
N SER A 57 -10.57 0.86 7.39
CA SER A 57 -9.46 0.72 8.34
C SER A 57 -8.91 -0.70 8.36
N ARG A 58 -9.79 -1.71 8.49
CA ARG A 58 -9.41 -3.13 8.49
C ARG A 58 -8.78 -3.56 7.17
N LEU A 59 -9.32 -3.11 6.03
CA LEU A 59 -8.76 -3.42 4.72
C LEU A 59 -7.35 -2.82 4.59
N LEU A 60 -7.17 -1.53 4.89
CA LEU A 60 -5.85 -0.89 4.86
C LEU A 60 -4.82 -1.62 5.73
N ALA A 61 -5.18 -1.93 6.98
CA ALA A 61 -4.28 -2.61 7.89
C ALA A 61 -3.87 -4.00 7.37
N ARG A 62 -4.82 -4.79 6.87
CA ARG A 62 -4.57 -6.11 6.30
C ARG A 62 -3.70 -6.04 5.05
N THR A 63 -4.07 -5.17 4.10
CA THR A 63 -3.33 -5.01 2.85
C THR A 63 -1.89 -4.57 3.11
N LEU A 64 -1.66 -3.61 4.01
CA LEU A 64 -0.31 -3.15 4.36
C LEU A 64 0.50 -4.24 5.07
N ALA A 65 -0.12 -5.04 5.94
CA ALA A 65 0.54 -6.18 6.58
C ALA A 65 0.96 -7.23 5.54
N GLN A 66 0.09 -7.55 4.58
CA GLN A 66 0.40 -8.51 3.50
C GLN A 66 1.51 -8.01 2.58
N LEU A 67 1.50 -6.72 2.21
CA LEU A 67 2.58 -6.13 1.41
C LEU A 67 3.91 -6.20 2.16
N ARG A 68 3.91 -5.88 3.46
CA ARG A 68 5.11 -5.96 4.30
C ARG A 68 5.62 -7.39 4.43
N GLU A 69 4.74 -8.36 4.66
CA GLU A 69 5.12 -9.77 4.75
C GLU A 69 5.77 -10.24 3.45
N LYS A 70 5.18 -9.94 2.29
CA LYS A 70 5.74 -10.33 0.99
C LYS A 70 7.09 -9.68 0.69
N LEU A 71 7.29 -8.41 1.09
CA LEU A 71 8.59 -7.73 0.96
C LEU A 71 9.68 -8.34 1.86
N LEU A 72 9.30 -8.98 2.97
CA LEU A 72 10.25 -9.62 3.89
C LEU A 72 10.52 -11.09 3.55
N VAL A 73 9.80 -11.66 2.57
CA VAL A 73 9.95 -13.05 2.12
C VAL A 73 10.84 -13.15 0.86
N GLU A 74 11.22 -12.02 0.26
CA GLU A 74 12.31 -11.97 -0.72
C GLU A 74 13.67 -12.04 0.01
N GLU A 75 14.06 -13.25 0.42
CA GLU A 75 15.44 -13.69 0.72
C GLU A 75 15.82 -14.89 -0.16
#